data_AF-A0A4R8UF18-F1
#
_entry.id   AF-A0A4R8UF18-F1
#
_cell.length_a   1.000
_cell.length_b   1.000
_cell.length_c   1.000
_cell.angle_alpha   90.00
_cell.angle_beta   90.00
_cell.angle_gamma   90.00
#
_symmetry.space_group_name_H-M   'P 1'
#
loop_
_entity.id
_entity.type
_entity.pdbx_description
1 polymer ?
#
loop_
_entity_poly.entity_id
_entity_poly.type
_entity_poly.pdbx_seq_one_letter_code
_entity_poly.pdbx_strand_id
1 'polypeptide(L)'
;MELLIGILVILHFIGLASLLGGFLVQVKDTIAGKGKVIAAMFHGALTQLVTGLLLVGLVQMAEPGEIDNAKIAVKLVVLIVITVLVIRYRKKPLAPSWVLWAIGGLTVANIAVAVLWK
;
A
#
# COMPACT_ATOMS: atom_id res chain seq x y z
N MET A 1 -20.63 -7.70 -12.01
CA MET A 1 -19.77 -7.41 -10.84
C MET A 1 -18.32 -7.79 -11.12
N GLU A 2 -18.07 -8.96 -11.71
CA GLU A 2 -16.75 -9.40 -12.17
C GLU A 2 -15.89 -8.35 -12.87
N LEU A 3 -16.42 -7.63 -13.87
CA LEU A 3 -15.66 -6.61 -14.59
C LEU A 3 -15.17 -5.48 -13.65
N LEU A 4 -16.02 -5.01 -12.74
CA LEU A 4 -15.67 -3.97 -11.78
C LEU A 4 -14.64 -4.47 -10.78
N ILE A 5 -14.81 -5.68 -10.25
CA ILE A 5 -13.84 -6.33 -9.36
C ILE A 5 -12.49 -6.46 -10.08
N GLY A 6 -12.48 -6.93 -11.33
CA GLY A 6 -11.27 -7.04 -12.15
C GLY A 6 -10.55 -5.70 -12.35
N ILE A 7 -11.29 -4.63 -12.67
CA ILE A 7 -10.73 -3.27 -12.78
C ILE A 7 -10.13 -2.82 -11.44
N LEU A 8 -10.84 -3.03 -10.34
CA LEU A 8 -10.36 -2.65 -9.01
C LEU A 8 -9.11 -3.44 -8.59
N VAL A 9 -9.04 -4.73 -8.92
CA VAL A 9 -7.84 -5.56 -8.70
C VAL A 9 -6.66 -4.99 -9.49
N ILE A 10 -6.84 -4.64 -10.77
CA ILE A 10 -5.79 -4.01 -11.58
C ILE A 10 -5.32 -2.69 -10.94
N LEU A 11 -6.26 -1.82 -10.56
CA LEU A 11 -5.92 -0.55 -9.90
C LEU A 11 -5.23 -0.78 -8.55
N HIS A 12 -5.64 -1.79 -7.80
CA HIS A 12 -5.00 -2.18 -6.54
C HIS A 12 -3.53 -2.54 -6.79
N PHE A 13 -3.24 -3.38 -7.78
CA PHE A 13 -1.87 -3.74 -8.16
C PHE A 13 -1.06 -2.53 -8.67
N ILE A 14 -1.67 -1.62 -9.43
CA ILE A 14 -1.01 -0.37 -9.85
C ILE A 14 -0.65 0.49 -8.65
N GLY A 15 -1.56 0.63 -7.67
CA GLY A 15 -1.28 1.34 -6.42
C GLY A 15 -0.11 0.73 -5.66
N LEU A 16 -0.07 -0.60 -5.59
CA LEU A 16 1.01 -1.36 -4.94
C LEU A 16 2.35 -1.15 -5.65
N ALA A 17 2.35 -1.26 -6.98
CA ALA A 17 3.54 -1.04 -7.80
C ALA A 17 4.04 0.41 -7.71
N SER A 18 3.14 1.39 -7.65
CA SER A 18 3.47 2.80 -7.48
C SER A 18 4.07 3.09 -6.11
N LEU A 19 3.52 2.49 -5.05
CA LEU A 19 4.01 2.63 -3.68
C LEU A 19 5.40 1.99 -3.51
N LEU A 20 5.54 0.71 -3.89
CA LEU A 20 6.80 0.00 -3.80
C LEU A 20 7.86 0.58 -4.75
N GLY A 21 7.49 0.81 -6.01
CA GLY A 21 8.37 1.41 -7.01
C GLY A 21 8.83 2.81 -6.60
N GLY A 22 7.93 3.61 -6.03
CA GLY A 22 8.25 4.94 -5.50
C GLY A 22 9.26 4.90 -4.35
N PHE A 23 9.19 3.88 -3.50
CA PHE A 23 10.22 3.61 -2.50
C PHE A 23 11.54 3.17 -3.16
N LEU A 24 11.51 2.22 -4.10
CA LEU A 24 12.72 1.65 -4.72
C LEU A 24 13.58 2.71 -5.40
N VAL A 25 12.96 3.67 -6.10
CA VAL A 25 13.70 4.79 -6.72
C VAL A 25 14.31 5.75 -5.70
N GLN A 26 13.83 5.74 -4.45
CA GLN A 26 14.36 6.55 -3.36
C GLN A 26 15.41 5.80 -2.50
N VAL A 27 15.70 4.53 -2.75
CA VAL A 27 16.62 3.73 -1.91
C VAL A 27 18.02 4.35 -1.82
N LYS A 28 18.61 4.75 -2.96
CA LYS A 28 19.94 5.38 -2.98
C LYS A 28 19.98 6.67 -2.15
N ASP A 29 18.98 7.52 -2.34
CA ASP A 29 18.84 8.78 -1.59
C ASP A 29 18.58 8.51 -0.10
N THR A 30 17.80 7.48 0.22
CA THR A 30 17.50 7.06 1.60
C THR A 30 18.78 6.65 2.34
N ILE A 31 19.65 5.86 1.70
CA ILE A 31 20.95 5.46 2.25
C ILE A 31 21.84 6.69 2.49
N ALA A 32 21.81 7.66 1.58
CA ALA A 32 22.57 8.91 1.71
C ALA A 32 21.96 9.95 2.66
N GLY A 33 20.83 9.65 3.32
CA GLY A 33 20.12 10.60 4.19
C GLY A 33 19.43 11.76 3.44
N LYS A 34 19.24 11.62 2.13
CA LYS A 34 18.66 12.61 1.21
C LYS A 34 17.31 12.18 0.62
N GLY A 35 16.76 11.06 1.09
CA GLY A 35 15.50 10.53 0.59
C GLY A 35 14.32 11.44 0.89
N LYS A 36 13.28 11.36 0.05
CA LYS A 36 12.02 12.07 0.23
C LYS A 36 10.84 11.19 -0.13
N VAL A 37 9.70 11.49 0.46
CA VAL A 37 8.43 10.88 0.03
C VAL A 37 8.00 11.55 -1.27
N ILE A 38 7.96 10.78 -2.36
CA ILE A 38 7.56 11.29 -3.67
C ILE A 38 6.06 11.08 -3.95
N ALA A 39 5.53 11.80 -4.96
CA ALA A 39 4.12 11.72 -5.33
C ALA A 39 3.65 10.30 -5.64
N ALA A 40 4.49 9.46 -6.27
CA ALA A 40 4.17 8.07 -6.55
C ALA A 40 3.82 7.27 -5.27
N MET A 41 4.57 7.48 -4.18
CA MET A 41 4.28 6.82 -2.89
C MET A 41 2.93 7.28 -2.32
N PHE A 42 2.63 8.57 -2.45
CA PHE A 42 1.36 9.15 -1.98
C PHE A 42 0.15 8.65 -2.78
N HIS A 43 0.20 8.74 -4.10
CA HIS A 43 -0.88 8.25 -4.95
C HIS A 43 -0.99 6.72 -4.87
N GLY A 44 0.12 6.00 -4.81
CA GLY A 44 0.14 4.55 -4.63
C GLY A 44 -0.55 4.09 -3.34
N ALA A 45 -0.22 4.70 -2.21
CA ALA A 45 -0.86 4.41 -0.91
C ALA A 45 -2.36 4.70 -0.92
N LEU A 46 -2.78 5.85 -1.47
CA LEU A 46 -4.20 6.21 -1.56
C LEU A 46 -4.96 5.27 -2.49
N THR A 47 -4.41 4.97 -3.67
CA THR A 47 -5.02 4.05 -4.62
C THR A 47 -5.17 2.66 -4.00
N GLN A 48 -4.14 2.16 -3.32
CA GLN A 48 -4.20 0.89 -2.56
C GLN A 48 -5.32 0.91 -1.52
N LEU A 49 -5.44 1.99 -0.74
CA LEU A 49 -6.43 2.09 0.34
C LEU A 49 -7.85 2.11 -0.20
N VAL A 50 -8.12 2.97 -1.17
CA VAL A 50 -9.46 3.12 -1.77
C VAL A 50 -9.87 1.83 -2.48
N THR A 51 -9.02 1.29 -3.35
CA THR A 51 -9.33 0.06 -4.08
C THR A 51 -9.47 -1.14 -3.14
N GLY A 52 -8.64 -1.23 -2.10
CA GLY A 52 -8.72 -2.29 -1.10
C GLY A 52 -10.06 -2.29 -0.36
N LEU A 53 -10.51 -1.13 0.13
CA LEU A 53 -11.81 -1.01 0.80
C LEU A 53 -12.98 -1.35 -0.13
N LEU A 54 -12.93 -0.88 -1.39
CA LEU A 54 -13.95 -1.19 -2.39
C LEU A 54 -13.99 -2.69 -2.72
N LEU A 55 -12.83 -3.34 -2.86
CA LEU A 55 -12.75 -4.77 -3.11
C LEU A 55 -13.35 -5.59 -1.97
N VAL A 56 -13.02 -5.26 -0.71
CA VAL A 56 -13.61 -5.96 0.45
C VAL A 56 -15.13 -5.82 0.44
N GLY A 57 -15.65 -4.61 0.27
CA GLY A 57 -17.10 -4.39 0.23
C GLY A 57 -17.79 -5.15 -0.90
N LEU A 58 -17.23 -5.12 -2.11
CA LEU A 58 -17.82 -5.79 -3.28
C LEU A 58 -17.76 -7.32 -3.17
N VAL A 59 -16.64 -7.88 -2.72
CA VAL A 59 -16.49 -9.34 -2.56
C VAL A 59 -17.43 -9.83 -1.46
N GLN A 60 -17.57 -9.09 -0.36
CA GLN A 60 -18.47 -9.47 0.74
C GLN A 60 -19.95 -9.40 0.36
N MET A 61 -20.31 -8.54 -0.60
CA MET A 61 -21.66 -8.52 -1.20
C MET A 61 -21.88 -9.63 -2.23
N ALA A 62 -20.83 -10.04 -2.95
CA ALA A 62 -20.91 -11.07 -3.98
C ALA A 62 -20.94 -12.49 -3.39
N GLU A 63 -20.09 -12.75 -2.40
CA GLU A 63 -19.83 -14.07 -1.83
C GLU A 63 -19.76 -13.99 -0.28
N PRO A 64 -20.91 -13.98 0.40
CA PRO A 64 -20.95 -13.92 1.85
C PRO A 64 -20.44 -15.23 2.46
N GLY A 65 -19.28 -15.20 3.14
CA GLY A 65 -18.84 -16.28 4.04
C GLY A 65 -17.46 -16.89 3.79
N GLU A 66 -16.79 -16.58 2.68
CA GLU A 66 -15.50 -17.21 2.34
C GLU A 66 -14.26 -16.31 2.58
N ILE A 67 -14.44 -15.17 3.25
CA ILE A 67 -13.39 -14.16 3.38
C ILE A 67 -12.68 -14.27 4.74
N ASP A 68 -11.35 -14.43 4.70
CA ASP A 68 -10.50 -14.27 5.90
C ASP A 68 -10.42 -12.79 6.31
N ASN A 69 -11.31 -12.42 7.24
CA ASN A 69 -11.37 -11.07 7.80
C ASN A 69 -10.12 -10.71 8.62
N ALA A 70 -9.41 -11.69 9.20
CA ALA A 70 -8.17 -11.43 9.93
C ALA A 70 -7.06 -11.00 8.96
N LYS A 71 -6.89 -11.72 7.84
CA LYS A 71 -5.97 -11.34 6.77
C LYS A 71 -6.26 -9.95 6.22
N ILE A 72 -7.54 -9.61 6.00
CA ILE A 72 -7.93 -8.26 5.56
C ILE A 72 -7.60 -7.21 6.60
N ALA A 73 -7.95 -7.44 7.87
CA ALA A 73 -7.68 -6.49 8.95
C ALA A 73 -6.19 -6.20 9.09
N VAL A 74 -5.34 -7.23 9.04
CA VAL A 74 -3.87 -7.07 9.07
C VAL A 74 -3.39 -6.21 7.90
N LYS A 75 -3.80 -6.53 6.67
CA LYS A 75 -3.41 -5.75 5.49
C LYS A 75 -3.86 -4.30 5.58
N LEU A 76 -5.08 -4.07 6.06
CA LEU A 76 -5.64 -2.73 6.22
C LEU A 76 -4.86 -1.92 7.26
N VAL A 77 -4.56 -2.49 8.42
CA VAL A 77 -3.78 -1.82 9.48
C VAL A 77 -2.39 -1.45 8.97
N VAL A 78 -1.69 -2.38 8.33
CA VAL A 78 -0.36 -2.11 7.74
C VAL A 78 -0.43 -0.98 6.71
N LEU A 79 -1.43 -1.02 5.82
CA LEU A 79 -1.62 0.01 4.81
C LEU A 79 -1.98 1.38 5.40
N ILE A 80 -2.74 1.42 6.49
CA ILE A 80 -3.05 2.66 7.22
C ILE A 80 -1.77 3.26 7.80
N VAL A 81 -0.91 2.45 8.42
CA VAL A 81 0.38 2.92 8.96
C VAL A 81 1.24 3.52 7.85
N ILE A 82 1.36 2.82 6.70
CA ILE A 82 2.08 3.34 5.53
C ILE A 82 1.47 4.68 5.07
N THR A 83 0.16 4.74 4.92
CA THR A 83 -0.55 5.94 4.45
C THR A 83 -0.32 7.14 5.38
N VAL A 84 -0.35 6.93 6.70
CA VAL A 84 -0.07 7.97 7.70
C VAL A 84 1.37 8.49 7.56
N LEU A 85 2.36 7.60 7.46
CA LEU A 85 3.76 7.98 7.25
C LEU A 85 3.92 8.80 5.97
N VAL A 86 3.37 8.32 4.86
CA VAL A 86 3.43 9.00 3.57
C VAL A 86 2.79 10.40 3.66
N ILE A 87 1.57 10.53 4.21
CA ILE A 87 0.89 11.82 4.36
C ILE A 87 1.67 12.77 5.26
N ARG A 88 2.22 12.27 6.37
CA ARG A 88 2.93 13.08 7.37
C ARG A 88 4.25 13.64 6.86
N TYR A 89 4.92 12.94 5.94
CA TYR A 89 6.24 13.30 5.44
C TYR A 89 6.26 13.79 3.97
N ARG A 90 5.17 13.69 3.20
CA ARG A 90 5.11 14.14 1.78
C ARG A 90 5.47 15.61 1.52
N LYS A 91 5.24 16.48 2.50
CA LYS A 91 5.54 17.92 2.38
C LYS A 91 6.94 18.30 2.91
N LYS A 92 7.70 17.31 3.40
CA LYS A 92 9.05 17.56 3.92
C LYS A 92 10.05 17.46 2.76
N PRO A 93 11.02 18.39 2.65
CA PRO A 93 12.02 18.35 1.58
C PRO A 93 12.87 17.08 1.65
N LEU A 94 13.16 16.63 2.88
CA LEU A 94 13.80 15.36 3.19
C LEU A 94 12.96 14.62 4.23
N ALA A 95 12.85 13.31 4.08
CA ALA A 95 12.24 12.43 5.06
C ALA A 95 13.35 11.70 5.84
N PRO A 96 13.20 11.46 7.16
CA PRO A 96 14.13 10.62 7.89
C PRO A 96 14.24 9.24 7.24
N SER A 97 15.45 8.68 7.09
CA SER A 97 15.65 7.42 6.37
C SER A 97 14.82 6.26 6.94
N TRP A 98 14.61 6.23 8.27
CA TRP A 98 13.78 5.21 8.91
C TRP A 98 12.32 5.23 8.40
N VAL A 99 11.78 6.41 8.03
CA VAL A 99 10.43 6.53 7.48
C VAL A 99 10.34 5.85 6.13
N LEU A 100 11.34 6.06 5.26
CA LEU A 100 11.35 5.46 3.92
C LEU A 100 11.57 3.95 4.00
N TRP A 101 12.48 3.50 4.86
CA TRP A 101 12.65 2.06 5.13
C TRP A 101 11.39 1.43 5.73
N ALA A 102 10.68 2.13 6.63
CA ALA A 102 9.41 1.67 7.14
C ALA A 102 8.35 1.56 6.04
N ILE A 103 8.22 2.57 5.16
CA ILE A 103 7.28 2.50 4.03
C ILE A 103 7.60 1.31 3.12
N GLY A 104 8.85 1.16 2.69
CA GLY A 104 9.27 0.05 1.83
C GLY A 104 9.08 -1.31 2.49
N GLY A 105 9.59 -1.47 3.71
CA GLY A 105 9.52 -2.71 4.47
C GLY A 105 8.08 -3.14 4.79
N LEU A 106 7.23 -2.21 5.23
CA LEU A 106 5.81 -2.48 5.47
C LEU A 106 5.07 -2.82 4.17
N THR A 107 5.43 -2.19 3.05
CA THR A 107 4.84 -2.54 1.74
C THR A 107 5.16 -3.98 1.35
N VAL A 108 6.43 -4.40 1.52
CA VAL A 108 6.85 -5.79 1.28
C VAL A 108 6.18 -6.75 2.27
N ALA A 109 6.08 -6.40 3.55
CA ALA A 109 5.36 -7.19 4.53
C ALA A 109 3.88 -7.35 4.17
N ASN A 110 3.23 -6.28 3.68
CA ASN A 110 1.84 -6.34 3.22
C ASN A 110 1.67 -7.27 2.00
N ILE A 111 2.64 -7.29 1.08
CA ILE A 111 2.69 -8.25 -0.03
C ILE A 111 2.85 -9.68 0.49
N ALA A 112 3.77 -9.90 1.45
CA ALA A 112 3.99 -11.20 2.06
C ALA A 112 2.71 -11.73 2.73
N VAL A 113 2.00 -10.89 3.49
CA VAL A 113 0.68 -11.25 4.04
C VAL A 113 -0.30 -11.61 2.93
N ALA A 114 -0.34 -10.84 1.84
CA ALA A 114 -1.26 -11.13 0.73
C ALA A 114 -0.99 -12.49 0.08
N VAL A 115 0.28 -12.86 -0.13
CA VAL A 115 0.70 -14.02 -0.91
C VAL A 115 0.89 -15.28 -0.06
N LEU A 116 1.47 -15.16 1.14
CA LEU A 116 1.89 -16.29 1.97
C LEU A 116 0.84 -16.72 3.01
N TRP A 117 -0.04 -15.82 3.44
CA TRP A 117 -1.13 -16.18 4.38
C TRP A 117 -2.23 -16.96 3.64
N LYS A 118 -2.56 -18.15 4.13
CA LYS A 118 -3.59 -19.04 3.61
C LYS A 118 -4.73 -19.20 4.61
#